data_AF-A0A9J6EUA3-F1
#
_entry.id   AF-A0A9J6EUA3-F1
#
_cell.length_a   1.000
_cell.length_b   1.000
_cell.length_c   1.000
_cell.angle_alpha   90.00
_cell.angle_beta   90.00
_cell.angle_gamma   90.00
#
_symmetry.space_group_name_H-M   'P 1'
#
loop_
_entity.id
_entity.type
_entity.pdbx_description
1 polymer ?
#
loop_
_entity_poly.entity_id
_entity_poly.type
_entity_poly.pdbx_seq_one_letter_code
_entity_poly.pdbx_strand_id
1 'polypeptide(L)'
;MEIYLDGGVRSGADAVKAVSIGARAVFVGRPVLWGLAYNGKKGADKVLDILRSEFNRTIQLLGVPDANNLCTDFVVREPYYSEPLHRNCQPTHLWSDFVPHKVTK
;
A
#
# COMPACT_ATOMS: atom_id res chain seq x y z
N MET A 1 3.46 2.01 -22.75
CA MET A 1 2.94 3.32 -22.27
C MET A 1 3.15 3.33 -20.77
N GLU A 2 3.78 4.37 -20.21
CA GLU A 2 3.96 4.48 -18.76
C GLU A 2 2.80 5.27 -18.15
N ILE A 3 2.31 4.81 -17.00
CA ILE A 3 1.18 5.43 -16.28
C ILE A 3 1.71 6.04 -15.00
N TYR A 4 1.43 7.33 -14.76
CA TYR A 4 1.78 8.03 -13.53
C TYR A 4 0.48 8.40 -12.80
N LEU A 5 0.46 8.26 -11.48
CA LEU A 5 -0.72 8.55 -10.65
C LEU A 5 -0.45 9.71 -9.69
N ASP A 6 -1.40 10.64 -9.63
CA ASP A 6 -1.46 11.68 -8.60
C ASP A 6 -2.92 11.86 -8.17
N GLY A 7 -3.13 12.52 -7.04
CA GLY A 7 -4.45 12.75 -6.47
C GLY A 7 -4.63 11.98 -5.18
N GLY A 8 -4.21 12.59 -4.07
CA GLY A 8 -4.59 12.11 -2.73
C GLY A 8 -3.68 11.05 -2.12
N VAL A 9 -2.49 10.79 -2.66
CA VAL A 9 -1.48 9.93 -2.00
C VAL A 9 -1.07 10.56 -0.67
N ARG A 10 -1.24 9.81 0.44
CA ARG A 10 -0.92 10.28 1.81
C ARG A 10 -0.04 9.32 2.59
N SER A 11 0.01 8.05 2.20
CA SER A 11 0.76 7.01 2.88
C SER A 11 1.57 6.17 1.90
N GLY A 12 2.56 5.44 2.43
CA GLY A 12 3.29 4.43 1.66
C GLY A 12 2.38 3.33 1.09
N ALA A 13 1.30 2.97 1.81
CA ALA A 13 0.33 1.99 1.34
C ALA A 13 -0.49 2.47 0.13
N ASP A 14 -0.77 3.77 0.03
CA ASP A 14 -1.43 4.35 -1.15
C ASP A 14 -0.54 4.26 -2.39
N ALA A 15 0.76 4.52 -2.22
CA ALA A 15 1.75 4.35 -3.26
C ALA A 15 1.89 2.88 -3.70
N VAL A 16 1.94 1.94 -2.74
CA VAL A 16 1.96 0.49 -3.05
C VAL A 16 0.71 0.09 -3.84
N LYS A 17 -0.49 0.46 -3.39
CA LYS A 17 -1.74 0.15 -4.11
C LYS A 17 -1.72 0.68 -5.55
N ALA A 18 -1.24 1.91 -5.77
CA ALA A 18 -1.14 2.50 -7.10
C ALA A 18 -0.17 1.73 -8.00
N VAL A 19 1.01 1.34 -7.47
CA VAL A 19 2.00 0.56 -8.23
C VAL A 19 1.47 -0.83 -8.54
N SER A 20 0.82 -1.49 -7.57
CA SER A 20 0.19 -2.81 -7.75
C SER A 20 -0.85 -2.85 -8.87
N ILE A 21 -1.57 -1.75 -9.13
CA ILE A 21 -2.55 -1.65 -10.23
C ILE A 21 -1.94 -1.16 -11.56
N GLY A 22 -0.62 -0.98 -11.63
CA GLY A 22 0.10 -0.68 -12.87
C GLY A 22 0.65 0.75 -13.00
N ALA A 23 0.63 1.57 -11.94
CA ALA A 23 1.31 2.86 -11.96
C ALA A 23 2.84 2.66 -11.91
N ARG A 24 3.57 3.39 -12.76
CA ARG A 24 5.03 3.43 -12.78
C ARG A 24 5.59 4.17 -11.56
N ALA A 25 4.94 5.27 -11.18
CA ALA A 25 5.26 6.05 -10.00
C ALA A 25 4.04 6.88 -9.56
N VAL A 26 4.11 7.38 -8.32
CA VAL A 26 3.11 8.28 -7.77
C VAL A 26 3.71 9.65 -7.44
N PHE A 27 2.91 10.70 -7.56
CA PHE A 27 3.29 12.05 -7.12
C PHE A 27 2.64 12.42 -5.79
N VAL A 28 3.34 13.29 -5.05
CA VAL A 28 2.94 13.71 -3.71
C VAL A 28 3.04 15.23 -3.62
N GLY A 29 1.89 15.91 -3.65
CA GLY A 29 1.82 17.37 -3.56
C GLY A 29 1.67 17.87 -2.13
N ARG A 30 0.40 17.95 -1.64
CA ARG A 30 0.07 18.61 -0.37
C ARG A 30 0.89 18.14 0.86
N PRO A 31 1.19 16.83 1.06
CA PRO A 31 2.00 16.42 2.21
C PRO A 31 3.38 17.07 2.24
N VAL A 32 4.06 17.14 1.09
CA VAL A 32 5.38 17.78 0.98
C VAL A 32 5.28 19.28 1.25
N LEU A 33 4.22 19.94 0.76
CA LEU A 33 3.97 21.35 1.02
C LEU A 33 3.72 21.63 2.52
N TRP A 34 3.01 20.74 3.22
CA TRP A 34 2.79 20.86 4.66
C TRP A 34 4.09 20.65 5.45
N GLY A 35 4.92 19.70 5.05
CA GLY A 35 6.28 19.54 5.60
C GLY A 35 7.13 20.80 5.39
N LEU A 36 7.07 21.38 4.20
CA LEU A 36 7.76 22.63 3.87
C LEU A 36 7.29 23.78 4.77
N ALA A 37 5.99 23.92 5.00
CA ALA A 37 5.45 24.95 5.89
C ALA A 37 5.83 24.73 7.35
N TYR A 38 5.95 23.48 7.80
CA TYR A 38 6.29 23.14 9.18
C TYR A 38 7.74 23.44 9.55
N ASN A 39 8.71 23.06 8.70
CA ASN A 39 10.14 23.20 9.03
C ASN A 39 11.01 23.41 7.78
N GLY A 40 10.50 24.18 6.82
CA GLY A 40 11.20 24.44 5.56
C GLY A 40 11.64 23.15 4.87
N LYS A 41 12.82 23.19 4.24
CA LYS A 41 13.40 22.03 3.55
C LYS A 41 13.45 20.77 4.44
N LYS A 42 13.85 20.91 5.71
CA LYS A 42 13.96 19.76 6.64
C LYS A 42 12.61 19.08 6.88
N GLY A 43 11.52 19.85 6.92
CA GLY A 43 10.19 19.29 7.06
C GLY A 43 9.70 18.59 5.79
N ALA A 44 10.01 19.14 4.61
CA ALA A 44 9.74 18.48 3.33
C ALA A 44 10.52 17.15 3.20
N ASP A 45 11.82 17.15 3.52
CA ASP A 45 12.67 15.96 3.54
C ASP A 45 12.10 14.91 4.51
N LYS A 46 11.68 15.33 5.70
CA LYS A 46 11.09 14.44 6.71
C LYS A 46 9.82 13.75 6.22
N VAL A 47 8.96 14.46 5.49
CA VAL A 47 7.74 13.85 4.90
C VAL A 47 8.09 12.80 3.86
N LEU A 48 9.06 13.08 2.99
CA LEU A 48 9.53 12.12 1.99
C LEU A 48 10.14 10.87 2.65
N ASP A 49 10.91 11.05 3.71
CA ASP A 49 11.48 9.94 4.49
C ASP A 49 10.40 9.06 5.13
N ILE A 50 9.35 9.68 5.70
CA ILE A 50 8.22 8.96 6.27
C ILE A 50 7.53 8.12 5.19
N LEU A 51 7.19 8.73 4.05
CA LEU A 51 6.52 8.03 2.94
C LEU A 51 7.37 6.87 2.41
N ARG A 52 8.68 7.07 2.29
CA ARG A 52 9.62 6.02 1.88
C ARG A 52 9.68 4.88 2.89
N SER A 53 9.75 5.21 4.18
CA SER A 53 9.76 4.23 5.26
C SER A 53 8.46 3.42 5.29
N GLU A 54 7.31 4.08 5.12
CA GLU A 54 6.02 3.40 5.06
C GLU A 54 5.92 2.50 3.84
N PHE A 55 6.35 2.96 2.67
CA PHE A 55 6.34 2.17 1.44
C PHE A 55 7.15 0.88 1.59
N ASN A 56 8.38 1.00 2.11
CA ASN A 56 9.24 -0.15 2.38
C ASN A 56 8.61 -1.09 3.42
N ARG A 57 8.01 -0.53 4.49
CA ARG A 57 7.32 -1.32 5.51
C ARG A 57 6.14 -2.09 4.92
N THR A 58 5.34 -1.47 4.05
CA THR A 58 4.21 -2.13 3.39
C THR A 58 4.69 -3.28 2.50
N ILE A 59 5.73 -3.07 1.68
CA ILE A 59 6.32 -4.13 0.84
C ILE A 59 6.85 -5.30 1.71
N GLN A 60 7.55 -4.99 2.81
CA GLN A 60 8.02 -6.00 3.76
C GLN A 60 6.88 -6.81 4.38
N LEU A 61 5.79 -6.15 4.76
CA LEU A 61 4.60 -6.82 5.32
C LEU A 61 3.85 -7.66 4.29
N LEU A 62 3.92 -7.28 3.01
CA LEU A 62 3.38 -8.08 1.90
C LEU A 62 4.30 -9.26 1.52
N GLY A 63 5.51 -9.34 2.08
CA GLY A 63 6.46 -10.43 1.80
C GLY A 63 7.08 -10.35 0.39
N VAL A 64 7.05 -9.18 -0.25
CA VAL A 64 7.69 -8.97 -1.56
C VAL A 64 9.09 -8.35 -1.39
N PRO A 65 10.08 -8.72 -2.23
CA PRO A 65 11.45 -8.24 -2.07
C PRO A 65 11.61 -6.78 -2.52
N ASP A 66 10.91 -6.37 -3.58
CA ASP A 66 10.96 -5.02 -4.11
C ASP A 66 9.68 -4.64 -4.88
N ALA A 67 9.61 -3.38 -5.33
CA ALA A 67 8.44 -2.81 -5.98
C ALA A 67 8.11 -3.43 -7.34
N ASN A 68 9.06 -4.09 -8.02
CA ASN A 68 8.81 -4.75 -9.30
C ASN A 68 8.03 -6.06 -9.14
N ASN A 69 7.96 -6.60 -7.92
CA ASN A 69 7.19 -7.80 -7.60
C ASN A 69 5.75 -7.50 -7.15
N LEU A 70 5.33 -6.23 -7.19
CA LEU A 70 3.95 -5.86 -6.91
C LEU A 70 3.05 -6.24 -8.10
N CYS A 71 1.98 -6.98 -7.82
CA CYS A 71 0.93 -7.32 -8.78
C CYS A 71 -0.45 -6.90 -8.27
N THR A 72 -1.47 -7.07 -9.11
CA THR A 72 -2.86 -6.73 -8.81
C THR A 72 -3.47 -7.56 -7.69
N ASP A 73 -2.90 -8.72 -7.36
CA ASP A 73 -3.44 -9.63 -6.33
C ASP A 73 -3.34 -9.03 -4.91
N PHE A 74 -2.45 -8.05 -4.71
CA PHE A 74 -2.31 -7.34 -3.43
C PHE A 74 -3.39 -6.26 -3.21
N VAL A 75 -4.27 -6.01 -4.19
CA VAL A 75 -5.28 -4.95 -4.13
C VAL A 75 -6.66 -5.52 -4.42
N VAL A 76 -7.55 -5.41 -3.45
CA VAL A 76 -8.97 -5.75 -3.60
C VAL A 76 -9.81 -4.47 -3.63
N ARG A 77 -10.90 -4.49 -4.41
CA ARG A 77 -11.86 -3.39 -4.43
C ARG A 77 -12.80 -3.51 -3.23
N GLU A 78 -13.32 -2.37 -2.80
CA GLU A 78 -14.24 -2.28 -1.66
C GLU A 78 -15.42 -3.28 -1.69
N PRO A 79 -16.08 -3.53 -2.85
CA PRO A 79 -17.16 -4.52 -2.94
C PRO A 79 -16.79 -5.94 -2.51
N TYR A 80 -15.49 -6.30 -2.51
CA TYR A 80 -15.03 -7.61 -2.05
C TYR A 80 -15.30 -7.84 -0.55
N TYR A 81 -15.32 -6.78 0.26
CA TYR A 81 -15.46 -6.86 1.71
C TYR A 81 -16.61 -6.03 2.28
N SER A 82 -17.30 -5.23 1.47
CA SER A 82 -18.41 -4.36 1.92
C SER A 82 -19.80 -4.97 1.74
N GLU A 83 -19.95 -5.98 0.88
CA GLU A 83 -21.13 -6.84 0.86
C GLU A 83 -21.32 -7.38 2.29
N PRO A 84 -22.52 -7.21 2.91
CA PRO A 84 -22.81 -7.92 4.15
C PRO A 84 -22.55 -9.39 3.87
N LEU A 85 -21.71 -10.05 4.67
CA LEU A 85 -21.49 -11.49 4.62
C LEU A 85 -22.86 -12.20 4.68
N HIS A 86 -23.55 -12.34 3.56
CA HIS A 86 -24.96 -12.68 3.56
C HIS A 86 -25.09 -14.20 3.73
N ARG A 87 -25.25 -14.55 5.01
CA ARG A 87 -26.08 -15.62 5.59
C ARG A 87 -25.78 -17.09 5.26
N ASN A 88 -25.05 -17.42 4.19
CA ASN A 88 -24.75 -18.83 3.84
C ASN A 88 -23.30 -19.10 3.40
N CYS A 89 -22.40 -18.12 3.51
CA CYS A 89 -20.99 -18.34 3.26
C CYS A 89 -20.36 -19.03 4.49
N GLN A 90 -20.39 -20.36 4.52
CA GLN A 90 -19.35 -21.09 5.24
C GLN A 90 -18.01 -20.64 4.62
N PRO A 91 -17.02 -20.22 5.42
CA PRO A 91 -15.74 -19.80 4.88
C PRO A 91 -15.15 -20.99 4.11
N THR A 92 -15.17 -20.94 2.77
CA THR A 92 -14.51 -21.96 1.94
C THR A 92 -12.99 -21.87 2.11
N HIS A 93 -12.50 -20.76 2.66
CA HIS A 93 -11.16 -20.66 3.21
C HIS A 93 -11.21 -19.99 4.59
N LEU A 94 -10.82 -20.75 5.62
CA LEU A 94 -10.63 -20.25 6.97
C LEU A 94 -9.36 -19.37 7.01
N TRP A 95 -9.26 -18.48 7.99
CA TRP A 95 -8.03 -17.70 8.27
C TRP A 95 -6.77 -18.59 8.42
N SER A 96 -6.96 -19.89 8.71
CA SER A 96 -5.92 -20.92 8.72
C SER A 96 -5.32 -21.24 7.35
N ASP A 97 -6.04 -20.95 6.25
CA ASP A 97 -5.63 -21.33 4.90
C ASP A 97 -4.68 -20.30 4.26
N PHE A 98 -4.66 -19.07 4.81
CA PHE A 98 -3.73 -18.00 4.43
C PHE A 98 -2.48 -17.93 5.31
N VAL A 99 -2.40 -18.72 6.39
CA VAL A 99 -1.17 -18.85 7.19
C VAL A 99 -0.45 -20.11 6.74
N PRO A 100 0.63 -20.02 5.94
CA PRO A 100 1.47 -21.19 5.73
C PRO A 100 2.01 -21.62 7.09
N HIS A 101 1.52 -22.75 7.59
CA HIS A 101 2.09 -23.45 8.72
C HIS A 101 3.58 -23.67 8.45
N LYS A 102 4.44 -22.91 9.14
CA LYS A 102 5.60 -23.38 9.90
C LYS A 102 6.35 -22.20 10.53
N VAL A 103 5.84 -21.73 11.67
CA VAL A 103 6.73 -21.24 12.74
C VAL A 103 6.95 -22.43 13.66
N THR A 104 7.92 -23.27 13.32
CA THR A 104 8.44 -24.28 14.26
C THR A 104 9.24 -23.56 15.34
N LYS A 105 8.85 -23.78 16.59
CA LYS A 105 9.68 -23.55 17.77
C LYS A 105 11.00 -24.32 17.68
#